data_AF-A0A9E2IJ88-F1
#
_entry.id   AF-A0A9E2IJ88-F1
#
_cell.length_a   1.000
_cell.length_b   1.000
_cell.length_c   1.000
_cell.angle_alpha   90.00
_cell.angle_beta   90.00
_cell.angle_gamma   90.00
#
_symmetry.space_group_name_H-M   'P 1'
#
loop_
_entity.id
_entity.type
_entity.pdbx_description
1 polymer ?
#
loop_
_entity_poly.entity_id
_entity_poly.type
_entity_poly.pdbx_seq_one_letter_code
_entity_poly.pdbx_strand_id
1 'polypeptide(L)'
;MKKIEILDSEKLAMILKESKMSRSQLARQLEVSYKAVYRWLQKGVSPQPAQSQRIDEVFKDLVDLRSVVIRFKGELGDPIVLLKNSKPLVERFFLEMTYNSNAIEGSRMTRRETEAAFKGEKVRGRDFFEVLEAVNHRNALQYMLDEIKPNFKITEAYILRLHSIVMYDFNDKLPGKYRTGFVNVTNTEKPLPAPEKVPLLMKKFVAGVNMFGKDVVGKV
;
A
#
# COMPACT_ATOMS: atom_id res chain seq x y z
N MET A 1 14.30 -14.96 8.46
CA MET A 1 12.86 -15.16 8.16
C MET A 1 12.72 -15.95 6.88
N LYS A 2 11.86 -16.97 6.85
CA LYS A 2 11.52 -17.68 5.61
C LYS A 2 10.81 -16.68 4.69
N LYS A 3 11.22 -16.58 3.42
CA LYS A 3 10.53 -15.73 2.44
C LYS A 3 9.15 -16.35 2.21
N ILE A 4 8.11 -15.61 2.54
CA ILE A 4 6.74 -15.99 2.22
C ILE A 4 6.53 -15.54 0.77
N GLU A 5 6.44 -16.48 -0.16
CA GLU A 5 6.36 -16.22 -1.59
C GLU A 5 5.22 -17.03 -2.20
N ILE A 6 4.47 -16.40 -3.10
CA ILE A 6 3.45 -17.07 -3.90
C ILE A 6 4.18 -17.60 -5.14
N LEU A 7 4.14 -18.91 -5.35
CA LEU A 7 4.78 -19.51 -6.52
C LEU A 7 4.04 -19.11 -7.80
N ASP A 8 4.75 -19.01 -8.92
CA ASP A 8 4.11 -18.68 -10.20
C ASP A 8 3.03 -19.69 -10.60
N SER A 9 3.23 -20.97 -10.27
CA SER A 9 2.21 -22.02 -10.45
C SER A 9 0.94 -21.76 -9.63
N GLU A 10 1.10 -21.25 -8.41
CA GLU A 10 -0.01 -20.88 -7.54
C GLU A 10 -0.74 -19.64 -8.05
N LYS A 11 -0.01 -18.61 -8.49
CA LYS A 11 -0.58 -17.41 -9.14
C LYS A 11 -1.42 -17.78 -10.35
N LEU A 12 -0.88 -18.61 -11.24
CA LEU A 12 -1.57 -19.11 -12.42
C LEU A 12 -2.86 -19.88 -12.06
N ALA A 13 -2.83 -20.70 -11.01
CA ALA A 13 -4.00 -21.43 -10.54
C ALA A 13 -5.09 -20.49 -9.98
N MET A 14 -4.69 -19.45 -9.23
CA MET A 14 -5.61 -18.43 -8.71
C MET A 14 -6.24 -17.61 -9.84
N ILE A 15 -5.44 -17.18 -10.83
CA ILE A 15 -5.96 -16.47 -12.01
C ILE A 15 -7.04 -17.29 -12.71
N LEU A 16 -6.78 -18.57 -13.00
CA LEU A 16 -7.75 -19.44 -13.68
C LEU A 16 -9.04 -19.61 -12.88
N LYS A 17 -8.93 -19.69 -11.54
CA LYS A 17 -10.08 -19.86 -10.66
C LYS A 17 -10.96 -18.61 -10.61
N GLU A 18 -10.37 -17.43 -10.43
CA GLU A 18 -11.12 -16.19 -10.21
C GLU A 18 -11.64 -15.57 -11.51
N SER A 19 -10.82 -15.56 -12.56
CA SER A 19 -11.21 -15.03 -13.88
C SER A 19 -12.14 -15.97 -14.65
N LYS A 20 -12.27 -17.23 -14.23
CA LYS A 20 -12.95 -18.33 -14.95
C LYS A 20 -12.42 -18.53 -16.38
N MET A 21 -11.20 -18.08 -16.68
CA MET A 21 -10.57 -18.25 -17.99
C MET A 21 -10.12 -19.69 -18.22
N SER A 22 -10.17 -20.14 -19.46
CA SER A 22 -9.47 -21.35 -19.90
C SER A 22 -7.95 -21.11 -19.93
N ARG A 23 -7.18 -22.20 -19.84
CA ARG A 23 -5.71 -22.15 -19.99
C ARG A 23 -5.27 -21.55 -21.33
N SER A 24 -6.02 -21.75 -22.39
CA SER A 24 -5.75 -21.16 -23.71
C SER A 24 -6.00 -19.64 -23.73
N GLN A 25 -7.02 -19.16 -23.01
CA GLN A 25 -7.22 -17.72 -22.81
C GLN A 25 -6.10 -17.12 -21.97
N LEU A 26 -5.69 -17.78 -20.88
CA LEU A 26 -4.58 -17.32 -20.05
C LEU A 26 -3.25 -17.27 -20.83
N ALA A 27 -2.98 -18.28 -21.66
CA ALA A 27 -1.79 -18.29 -22.52
C ALA A 27 -1.75 -17.08 -23.47
N ARG A 28 -2.91 -16.71 -24.05
CA ARG A 28 -3.02 -15.49 -24.87
C ARG A 28 -2.77 -14.22 -24.06
N GLN A 29 -3.35 -14.11 -22.86
CA GLN A 29 -3.15 -12.96 -21.97
C GLN A 29 -1.68 -12.75 -21.58
N LEU A 30 -0.97 -13.86 -21.35
CA LEU A 30 0.45 -13.87 -21.00
C LEU A 30 1.38 -13.82 -22.22
N GLU A 31 0.83 -13.78 -23.44
CA GLU A 31 1.60 -13.78 -24.70
C GLU A 31 2.56 -14.97 -24.84
N VAL A 32 2.12 -16.15 -24.39
CA VAL A 32 2.91 -17.39 -24.45
C VAL A 32 2.11 -18.55 -25.04
N SER A 33 2.81 -19.64 -25.38
CA SER A 33 2.14 -20.85 -25.85
C SER A 33 1.33 -21.54 -24.74
N TYR A 34 0.24 -22.21 -25.12
CA TYR A 34 -0.51 -23.10 -24.21
C TYR A 34 0.41 -24.12 -23.50
N LYS A 35 1.39 -24.66 -24.23
CA LYS A 35 2.36 -25.63 -23.71
C LYS A 35 3.22 -25.04 -22.58
N ALA A 36 3.52 -23.75 -22.62
CA ALA A 36 4.24 -23.06 -21.54
C ALA A 36 3.40 -23.04 -20.25
N VAL A 37 2.16 -22.55 -20.33
CA VAL A 37 1.22 -22.52 -19.20
C VAL A 37 0.99 -23.92 -18.62
N TYR A 38 0.83 -24.93 -19.49
CA TYR A 38 0.70 -26.32 -19.07
C TYR A 38 1.93 -26.82 -18.28
N ARG A 39 3.15 -26.53 -18.77
CA ARG A 39 4.39 -26.93 -18.10
C ARG A 39 4.56 -26.26 -16.74
N TRP A 40 4.22 -24.98 -16.63
CA TRP A 40 4.33 -24.24 -15.37
C TRP A 40 3.34 -24.73 -14.32
N LEU A 41 2.11 -25.09 -14.73
CA LEU A 41 1.09 -25.59 -13.81
C LEU A 41 1.28 -27.05 -13.41
N GLN A 42 1.72 -27.91 -14.32
CA GLN A 42 1.67 -29.37 -14.11
C GLN A 42 3.01 -30.10 -14.15
N LYS A 43 4.06 -29.48 -14.70
CA LYS A 43 5.38 -30.12 -14.83
C LYS A 43 6.44 -29.49 -13.92
N GLY A 44 6.06 -28.55 -13.06
CA GLY A 44 6.98 -27.90 -12.11
C GLY A 44 8.09 -27.08 -12.78
N VAL A 45 7.93 -26.73 -14.06
CA VAL A 45 8.91 -25.91 -14.78
C VAL A 45 8.74 -24.46 -14.34
N SER A 46 9.83 -23.77 -14.01
CA SER A 46 9.77 -22.36 -13.67
C SER A 46 9.75 -21.48 -14.93
N PRO A 47 8.92 -20.42 -14.97
CA PRO A 47 8.98 -19.42 -16.04
C PRO A 47 10.33 -18.69 -16.07
N GLN A 48 10.69 -18.14 -17.23
CA GLN A 48 11.80 -17.19 -17.30
C GLN A 48 11.44 -15.89 -16.56
N PRO A 49 12.43 -15.07 -16.12
CA PRO A 49 12.16 -13.87 -15.33
C PRO A 49 11.12 -12.91 -15.96
N ALA A 50 11.20 -12.64 -17.26
CA ALA A 50 10.22 -11.80 -17.96
C ALA A 50 8.80 -12.40 -17.95
N GLN A 51 8.69 -13.73 -18.05
CA GLN A 51 7.39 -14.43 -17.98
C GLN A 51 6.84 -14.43 -16.55
N SER A 52 7.70 -14.58 -15.55
CA SER A 52 7.34 -14.47 -14.13
C SER A 52 6.80 -13.06 -13.80
N GLN A 53 7.46 -12.01 -14.31
CA GLN A 53 6.96 -10.63 -14.19
C GLN A 53 5.60 -10.44 -14.86
N ARG A 54 5.41 -11.01 -16.06
CA ARG A 54 4.13 -10.94 -16.75
C ARG A 54 3.02 -11.68 -15.99
N ILE A 55 3.35 -12.81 -15.35
CA ILE A 55 2.43 -13.52 -14.46
C ILE A 55 2.08 -12.66 -13.25
N ASP A 56 3.05 -11.96 -12.65
CA ASP A 56 2.81 -11.04 -11.53
C ASP A 56 1.86 -9.90 -11.88
N GLU A 57 2.01 -9.31 -13.07
CA GLU A 57 1.10 -8.26 -13.57
C GLU A 57 -0.33 -8.80 -13.70
N VAL A 58 -0.51 -9.89 -14.46
CA VAL A 58 -1.84 -10.48 -14.67
C VAL A 58 -2.46 -10.98 -13.36
N PHE A 59 -1.64 -11.47 -12.43
CA PHE A 59 -2.09 -11.89 -11.11
C PHE A 59 -2.64 -10.70 -10.30
N LYS A 60 -1.92 -9.57 -10.28
CA LYS A 60 -2.38 -8.35 -9.57
C LYS A 60 -3.65 -7.76 -10.19
N ASP A 61 -3.81 -7.90 -11.50
CA ASP A 61 -4.97 -7.37 -12.22
C ASP A 61 -6.24 -8.21 -12.04
N LEU A 62 -6.09 -9.54 -11.94
CA LEU A 62 -7.22 -10.48 -12.03
C LEU A 62 -7.56 -11.20 -10.73
N VAL A 63 -6.71 -11.10 -9.70
CA VAL A 63 -6.90 -11.82 -8.43
C VAL A 63 -7.14 -10.85 -7.29
N ASP A 64 -8.19 -11.12 -6.50
CA ASP A 64 -8.44 -10.42 -5.24
C ASP A 64 -7.40 -10.82 -4.18
N LEU A 65 -6.43 -9.94 -3.96
CA LEU A 65 -5.33 -10.16 -3.03
C LEU A 65 -5.77 -10.19 -1.55
N ARG A 66 -7.03 -9.87 -1.20
CA ARG A 66 -7.48 -9.92 0.20
C ARG A 66 -7.28 -11.30 0.82
N SER A 67 -7.61 -12.35 0.09
CA SER A 67 -7.45 -13.74 0.57
C SER A 67 -5.97 -14.07 0.86
N VAL A 68 -5.07 -13.62 0.00
CA VAL A 68 -3.62 -13.77 0.12
C VAL A 68 -3.09 -13.01 1.33
N VAL A 69 -3.51 -11.76 1.50
CA VAL A 69 -3.11 -10.90 2.63
C VAL A 69 -3.59 -11.50 3.95
N ILE A 70 -4.84 -11.98 4.02
CA ILE A 70 -5.37 -12.62 5.23
C ILE A 70 -4.59 -13.90 5.57
N ARG A 71 -4.24 -14.71 4.57
CA ARG A 71 -3.38 -15.89 4.76
C ARG A 71 -2.03 -15.51 5.35
N PHE A 72 -1.34 -14.56 4.74
CA PHE A 72 -0.02 -14.13 5.21
C PHE A 72 -0.08 -13.47 6.59
N LYS A 73 -1.14 -12.73 6.89
CA LYS A 73 -1.39 -12.21 8.25
C LYS A 73 -1.46 -13.33 9.29
N GLY A 74 -2.03 -14.50 8.95
CA GLY A 74 -2.09 -15.65 9.84
C GLY A 74 -0.73 -16.34 10.08
N GLU A 75 0.20 -16.19 9.14
CA GLU A 75 1.57 -16.71 9.26
C GLU A 75 2.53 -15.73 9.96
N LEU A 76 2.12 -14.47 10.12
CA LEU A 76 2.90 -13.42 10.76
C LEU A 76 2.57 -13.33 12.26
N GLY A 77 3.61 -13.12 13.08
CA GLY A 77 3.43 -12.66 14.46
C GLY A 77 2.83 -11.25 14.50
N ASP A 78 2.63 -10.70 15.70
CA ASP A 78 2.11 -9.33 15.84
C ASP A 78 3.01 -8.34 15.06
N PRO A 79 2.49 -7.70 13.98
CA PRO A 79 3.30 -6.86 13.12
C PRO A 79 3.83 -5.63 13.84
N ILE A 80 3.10 -5.10 14.83
CA ILE A 80 3.53 -3.95 15.61
C ILE A 80 4.72 -4.34 16.48
N VAL A 81 4.66 -5.51 17.13
CA VAL A 81 5.77 -6.03 17.93
C VAL A 81 7.00 -6.29 17.06
N LEU A 82 6.81 -6.89 15.87
CA LEU A 82 7.91 -7.14 14.92
C LEU A 82 8.59 -5.85 14.48
N LEU A 83 7.81 -4.82 14.11
CA LEU A 83 8.33 -3.52 13.71
C LEU A 83 9.07 -2.82 14.86
N LYS A 84 8.50 -2.81 16.07
CA LYS A 84 9.10 -2.15 17.24
C LYS A 84 10.39 -2.83 17.70
N ASN A 85 10.54 -4.14 17.51
CA ASN A 85 11.68 -4.90 18.00
C ASN A 85 12.82 -5.07 16.97
N SER A 86 12.65 -4.58 15.73
CA SER A 86 13.66 -4.75 14.68
C SER A 86 13.89 -3.46 13.90
N LYS A 87 14.96 -2.75 14.26
CA LYS A 87 15.39 -1.52 13.58
C LYS A 87 15.54 -1.70 12.05
N PRO A 88 16.22 -2.75 11.54
CA PRO A 88 16.32 -2.95 10.10
C PRO A 88 14.96 -3.20 9.42
N LEU A 89 14.03 -3.85 10.11
CA LEU A 89 12.69 -4.13 9.57
C LEU A 89 11.85 -2.85 9.49
N VAL A 90 11.83 -2.04 10.55
CA VAL A 90 11.06 -0.78 10.55
C VAL A 90 11.64 0.24 9.57
N GLU A 91 12.96 0.35 9.45
CA GLU A 91 13.61 1.21 8.46
C GLU A 91 13.25 0.79 7.04
N ARG A 92 13.29 -0.52 6.76
CA ARG A 92 12.85 -1.04 5.46
C ARG A 92 11.36 -0.78 5.24
N PHE A 93 10.51 -1.02 6.24
CA PHE A 93 9.08 -0.77 6.15
C PHE A 93 8.78 0.70 5.82
N PHE A 94 9.43 1.65 6.51
CA PHE A 94 9.25 3.08 6.24
C PHE A 94 9.71 3.47 4.84
N LEU A 95 10.85 2.95 4.40
CA LEU A 95 11.37 3.22 3.06
C LEU A 95 10.42 2.71 1.98
N GLU A 96 9.99 1.46 2.06
CA GLU A 96 9.09 0.88 1.06
C GLU A 96 7.72 1.55 1.08
N MET A 97 7.14 1.82 2.26
CA MET A 97 5.84 2.51 2.35
C MET A 97 5.89 3.91 1.77
N THR A 98 6.95 4.67 2.07
CA THR A 98 7.09 6.04 1.57
C THR A 98 7.35 6.08 0.08
N TYR A 99 8.26 5.25 -0.42
CA TYR A 99 8.57 5.18 -1.85
C TYR A 99 7.32 4.82 -2.67
N ASN A 100 6.60 3.76 -2.28
CA ASN A 100 5.44 3.31 -3.05
C ASN A 100 4.24 4.26 -2.90
N SER A 101 3.99 4.81 -1.71
CA SER A 101 2.88 5.75 -1.51
C SER A 101 3.09 7.03 -2.33
N ASN A 102 4.27 7.63 -2.27
CA ASN A 102 4.54 8.86 -3.02
C ASN A 102 4.57 8.60 -4.54
N ALA A 103 5.02 7.43 -4.98
CA ALA A 103 4.96 7.07 -6.41
C ALA A 103 3.52 6.97 -6.94
N ILE A 104 2.57 6.49 -6.12
CA ILE A 104 1.13 6.47 -6.47
C ILE A 104 0.59 7.90 -6.65
N GLU A 105 1.03 8.83 -5.80
CA GLU A 105 0.67 10.26 -5.89
C GLU A 105 1.44 11.03 -6.97
N GLY A 106 2.38 10.38 -7.68
CA GLY A 106 3.08 10.94 -8.84
C GLY A 106 4.54 11.34 -8.62
N SER A 107 5.12 11.04 -7.46
CA SER A 107 6.57 11.21 -7.26
C SER A 107 7.37 10.36 -8.25
N ARG A 108 8.45 10.94 -8.77
CA ARG A 108 9.40 10.30 -9.69
C ARG A 108 10.70 9.92 -8.99
N MET A 109 10.83 10.16 -7.68
CA MET A 109 11.99 9.75 -6.91
C MET A 109 12.16 8.24 -7.00
N THR A 110 13.39 7.79 -7.21
CA THR A 110 13.75 6.38 -7.09
C THR A 110 13.80 5.97 -5.63
N ARG A 111 13.74 4.66 -5.38
CA ARG A 111 13.91 4.09 -4.04
C ARG A 111 15.21 4.53 -3.37
N ARG A 112 16.33 4.62 -4.12
CA ARG A 112 17.63 5.07 -3.61
C ARG A 112 17.62 6.56 -3.25
N GLU A 113 16.98 7.40 -4.06
CA GLU A 113 16.81 8.83 -3.76
C GLU A 113 15.94 9.03 -2.52
N THR A 114 14.89 8.21 -2.34
CA THR A 114 14.05 8.23 -1.13
C THR A 114 14.87 7.85 0.11
N GLU A 115 15.72 6.84 0.00
CA GLU A 115 16.64 6.44 1.07
C GLU A 115 17.66 7.54 1.40
N ALA A 116 18.19 8.23 0.39
CA ALA A 116 19.09 9.37 0.58
C ALA A 116 18.38 10.53 1.29
N ALA A 117 17.14 10.84 0.91
CA ALA A 117 16.32 11.85 1.58
C ALA A 117 16.13 11.54 3.08
N PHE A 118 15.91 10.27 3.44
CA PHE A 118 15.79 9.85 4.85
C PHE A 118 17.06 10.11 5.66
N LYS A 119 18.23 10.05 5.01
CA LYS A 119 19.53 10.30 5.61
C LYS A 119 19.91 11.78 5.63
N GLY A 120 19.07 12.66 5.09
CA GLY A 120 19.38 14.08 4.91
C GLY A 120 20.46 14.33 3.85
N GLU A 121 20.69 13.37 2.96
CA GLU A 121 21.66 13.49 1.88
C GLU A 121 21.09 14.31 0.72
N LYS A 122 21.96 14.92 -0.09
CA LYS A 122 21.56 15.73 -1.23
C LYS A 122 20.99 14.85 -2.34
N VAL A 123 19.68 14.98 -2.60
CA VAL A 123 19.02 14.40 -3.77
C VAL A 123 19.12 15.39 -4.94
N ARG A 124 19.82 15.01 -6.02
CA ARG A 124 20.05 15.90 -7.17
C ARG A 124 18.95 15.72 -8.23
N GLY A 125 18.53 16.83 -8.85
CA GLY A 125 17.57 16.79 -9.97
C GLY A 125 16.11 16.53 -9.57
N ARG A 126 15.79 16.68 -8.28
CA ARG A 126 14.44 16.55 -7.74
C ARG A 126 13.96 17.88 -7.17
N ASP A 127 12.65 18.06 -7.16
CA ASP A 127 12.04 19.22 -6.54
C ASP A 127 12.23 19.15 -5.02
N PHE A 128 12.41 20.32 -4.38
CA PHE A 128 12.59 20.38 -2.93
C PHE A 128 11.35 19.84 -2.19
N PHE A 129 10.16 20.17 -2.67
CA PHE A 129 8.91 19.71 -2.08
C PHE A 129 8.74 18.20 -2.22
N GLU A 130 9.18 17.60 -3.33
CA GLU A 130 9.15 16.14 -3.52
C GLU A 130 10.03 15.41 -2.48
N VAL A 131 11.21 15.96 -2.18
CA VAL A 131 12.09 15.43 -1.12
C VAL A 131 11.45 15.62 0.27
N LEU A 132 10.82 16.77 0.50
CA LEU A 132 10.13 17.08 1.75
C LEU A 132 8.94 16.15 1.99
N GLU A 133 8.14 15.85 0.97
CA GLU A 133 7.03 14.88 1.03
C GLU A 133 7.52 13.50 1.51
N ALA A 134 8.66 13.03 1.00
CA ALA A 134 9.26 11.77 1.44
C ALA A 134 9.66 11.81 2.93
N VAL A 135 10.28 12.91 3.38
CA VAL A 135 10.68 13.09 4.78
C VAL A 135 9.45 13.18 5.70
N ASN A 136 8.43 13.94 5.29
CA ASN A 136 7.19 14.12 6.03
C ASN A 136 6.42 12.80 6.17
N HIS A 137 6.30 12.02 5.09
CA HIS A 137 5.63 10.72 5.11
C HIS A 137 6.34 9.74 6.05
N ARG A 138 7.68 9.68 6.02
CA ARG A 138 8.48 8.90 6.99
C ARG A 138 8.16 9.31 8.43
N ASN A 139 8.13 10.61 8.71
CA ASN A 139 7.86 11.12 10.05
C ASN A 139 6.43 10.79 10.50
N ALA A 140 5.46 10.77 9.58
CA ALA A 140 4.11 10.35 9.87
C ALA A 140 4.03 8.84 10.21
N LEU A 141 4.79 7.99 9.50
CA LEU A 141 4.88 6.55 9.81
C LEU A 141 5.54 6.29 11.17
N GLN A 142 6.58 7.07 11.51
CA GLN A 142 7.21 7.00 12.83
C GLN A 142 6.22 7.38 13.93
N TYR A 143 5.54 8.53 13.79
CA TYR A 143 4.50 8.96 14.73
C TYR A 143 3.39 7.92 14.87
N MET A 144 2.93 7.34 13.76
CA MET A 144 1.95 6.26 13.76
C MET A 144 2.41 5.08 14.63
N LEU A 145 3.64 4.61 14.41
CA LEU A 145 4.15 3.44 15.15
C LEU A 145 4.32 3.74 16.65
N ASP A 146 4.74 4.95 17.01
CA ASP A 146 4.96 5.36 18.40
C ASP A 146 3.65 5.45 19.19
N GLU A 147 2.58 5.94 18.55
CA GLU A 147 1.26 6.08 19.18
C GLU A 147 0.52 4.75 19.36
N ILE A 148 0.77 3.76 18.49
CA ILE A 148 0.11 2.45 18.59
C ILE A 148 0.58 1.72 19.85
N LYS A 149 -0.32 1.66 20.84
CA LYS A 149 -0.16 0.97 22.13
C LYS A 149 -1.35 0.02 22.36
N PRO A 150 -1.28 -0.90 23.35
CA PRO A 150 -2.45 -1.70 23.71
C PRO A 150 -3.66 -0.80 23.99
N ASN A 151 -4.82 -1.17 23.46
CA ASN A 151 -6.07 -0.40 23.52
C ASN A 151 -6.06 0.96 22.79
N PHE A 152 -5.10 1.20 21.89
CA PHE A 152 -5.10 2.38 21.03
C PHE A 152 -6.45 2.53 20.30
N LYS A 153 -6.94 3.77 20.26
CA LYS A 153 -8.15 4.15 19.54
C LYS A 153 -7.79 5.20 18.50
N ILE A 154 -8.31 5.02 17.29
CA ILE A 154 -8.21 6.04 16.25
C ILE A 154 -9.12 7.19 16.69
N THR A 155 -8.57 8.39 16.82
CA THR A 155 -9.34 9.60 17.15
C THR A 155 -9.25 10.60 16.00
N GLU A 156 -10.18 11.55 15.98
CA GLU A 156 -10.13 12.67 15.04
C GLU A 156 -8.83 13.47 15.18
N ALA A 157 -8.42 13.76 16.42
CA ALA A 157 -7.17 14.44 16.72
C ALA A 157 -5.94 13.67 16.20
N TYR A 158 -5.93 12.34 16.31
CA TYR A 158 -4.86 11.50 15.78
C TYR A 158 -4.78 11.57 14.23
N ILE A 159 -5.92 11.50 13.55
CA ILE A 159 -5.98 11.62 12.07
C ILE A 159 -5.48 13.01 11.63
N LEU A 160 -5.97 14.07 12.27
CA LEU A 160 -5.53 15.44 11.95
C LEU A 160 -4.04 15.63 12.28
N ARG A 161 -3.53 14.99 13.34
CA ARG A 161 -2.10 15.02 13.66
C ARG A 161 -1.26 14.36 12.57
N LEU A 162 -1.64 13.17 12.09
CA LEU A 162 -0.99 12.54 10.94
C LEU A 162 -1.01 13.46 9.71
N HIS A 163 -2.16 14.04 9.37
CA HIS A 163 -2.27 14.98 8.26
C HIS A 163 -1.35 16.20 8.43
N SER A 164 -1.21 16.73 9.64
CA SER A 164 -0.30 17.85 9.92
C SER A 164 1.17 17.52 9.68
N ILE A 165 1.56 16.27 9.94
CA ILE A 165 2.94 15.81 9.74
C ILE A 165 3.22 15.58 8.26
N VAL A 166 2.29 14.93 7.54
CA VAL A 166 2.41 14.70 6.10
C VAL A 166 2.47 16.03 5.33
N MET A 167 1.66 17.01 5.72
CA MET A 167 1.57 18.32 5.06
C MET A 167 2.47 19.39 5.69
N TYR A 168 3.44 19.02 6.53
CA TYR A 168 4.33 19.99 7.16
C TYR A 168 5.09 20.81 6.08
N ASP A 169 5.13 22.14 6.24
CA ASP A 169 5.65 23.13 5.27
C ASP A 169 4.86 23.25 3.93
N PHE A 170 3.67 22.65 3.84
CA PHE A 170 2.69 22.87 2.76
C PHE A 170 1.50 23.69 3.28
N ASN A 171 1.75 24.95 3.64
CA ASN A 171 0.77 25.79 4.36
C ASN A 171 -0.54 26.03 3.59
N ASP A 172 -0.49 26.02 2.26
CA ASP A 172 -1.68 26.13 1.40
C ASP A 172 -2.59 24.90 1.46
N LYS A 173 -2.09 23.76 1.95
CA LYS A 173 -2.84 22.50 2.11
C LYS A 173 -3.55 22.34 3.45
N LEU A 174 -3.54 23.40 4.28
CA LEU A 174 -4.18 23.42 5.59
C LEU A 174 -3.74 22.25 6.50
N PRO A 175 -2.44 22.16 6.88
CA PRO A 175 -1.92 21.06 7.68
C PRO A 175 -2.73 20.85 8.97
N GLY A 176 -3.17 19.61 9.19
CA GLY A 176 -3.97 19.23 10.37
C GLY A 176 -5.37 19.82 10.46
N LYS A 177 -5.93 20.33 9.36
CA LYS A 177 -7.29 20.86 9.30
C LYS A 177 -8.08 20.19 8.19
N TYR A 178 -9.40 20.22 8.31
CA TYR A 178 -10.27 19.86 7.19
C TYR A 178 -10.23 20.92 6.10
N ARG A 179 -10.48 20.47 4.87
CA ARG A 179 -10.65 21.38 3.74
C ARG A 179 -11.82 22.33 3.96
N THR A 180 -11.66 23.54 3.45
CA THR A 180 -12.68 24.60 3.47
C THR A 180 -13.39 24.77 2.13
N GLY A 181 -12.87 24.13 1.06
CA GLY A 181 -13.43 24.21 -0.29
C GLY A 181 -13.85 22.85 -0.85
N PHE A 182 -14.63 22.87 -1.92
CA PHE A 182 -15.00 21.68 -2.68
C PHE A 182 -13.78 21.10 -3.39
N VAL A 183 -13.73 19.77 -3.46
CA VAL A 183 -12.65 19.02 -4.13
C VAL A 183 -13.25 17.85 -4.88
N ASN A 184 -12.59 17.44 -5.96
CA ASN A 184 -12.92 16.27 -6.76
C ASN A 184 -11.74 15.30 -6.72
N VAL A 185 -12.04 14.01 -6.81
CA VAL A 185 -11.01 12.97 -6.96
C VAL A 185 -10.83 12.73 -8.45
N THR A 186 -9.58 12.71 -8.90
CA THR A 186 -9.25 12.38 -10.29
C THR A 186 -9.69 10.95 -10.60
N ASN A 187 -10.13 10.69 -11.84
CA ASN A 187 -10.58 9.37 -12.30
C ASN A 187 -11.82 8.79 -11.58
N THR A 188 -12.66 9.63 -10.96
CA THR A 188 -13.97 9.21 -10.47
C THR A 188 -15.00 10.33 -10.59
N GLU A 189 -16.24 9.95 -10.95
CA GLU A 189 -17.39 10.86 -10.98
C GLU A 189 -18.09 10.95 -9.61
N LYS A 190 -17.62 10.21 -8.60
CA LYS A 190 -18.27 10.14 -7.30
C LYS A 190 -18.13 11.50 -6.59
N PRO A 191 -19.24 12.21 -6.31
CA PRO A 191 -19.17 13.49 -5.65
C PRO A 191 -18.72 13.31 -4.20
N LEU A 192 -17.82 14.18 -3.76
CA LEU A 192 -17.42 14.26 -2.36
C LEU A 192 -18.40 15.13 -1.56
N PRO A 193 -18.52 14.91 -0.23
CA PRO A 193 -19.39 15.73 0.62
C PRO A 193 -19.09 17.23 0.52
N ALA A 194 -20.01 18.09 0.94
CA ALA A 194 -19.70 19.51 1.11
C ALA A 194 -18.68 19.72 2.26
N PRO A 195 -17.79 20.74 2.19
CA PRO A 195 -16.74 20.97 3.20
C PRO A 195 -17.28 21.03 4.63
N GLU A 196 -18.43 21.68 4.81
CA GLU A 196 -19.08 21.89 6.11
C GLU A 196 -19.58 20.57 6.73
N LYS A 197 -19.81 19.55 5.88
CA LYS A 197 -20.24 18.21 6.32
C LYS A 197 -19.07 17.31 6.71
N VAL A 198 -17.84 17.63 6.31
CA VAL A 198 -16.67 16.77 6.55
C VAL A 198 -16.43 16.50 8.03
N PRO A 199 -16.44 17.49 8.95
CA PRO A 199 -16.20 17.23 10.37
C PRO A 199 -17.23 16.25 10.97
N LEU A 200 -18.52 16.45 10.67
CA LEU A 200 -19.59 15.57 11.15
C LEU A 200 -19.44 14.13 10.62
N LEU A 201 -19.12 13.98 9.34
CA LEU A 201 -18.91 12.67 8.72
C LEU A 201 -17.66 11.96 9.27
N MET A 202 -16.58 12.70 9.51
CA MET A 202 -15.37 12.16 10.12
C MET A 202 -15.60 11.71 11.56
N LYS A 203 -16.38 12.46 12.35
CA LYS A 203 -16.79 12.03 13.69
C LYS A 203 -17.56 10.70 13.65
N LYS A 204 -18.49 10.54 12.69
CA LYS A 204 -19.22 9.28 12.46
C LYS A 204 -18.26 8.15 12.03
N PHE A 205 -17.33 8.44 11.13
CA PHE A 205 -16.33 7.48 10.67
C PHE A 205 -15.45 6.97 11.83
N VAL A 206 -14.92 7.89 12.64
CA VAL A 206 -14.08 7.57 13.81
C VAL A 206 -14.83 6.72 14.84
N ALA A 207 -16.12 6.97 15.06
CA ALA A 207 -16.94 6.12 15.92
C ALA A 207 -17.05 4.68 15.37
N GLY A 208 -17.17 4.52 14.05
CA GLY A 208 -17.31 3.21 13.40
C GLY A 208 -15.99 2.42 13.30
N VAL A 209 -14.88 3.06 12.95
CA VAL A 209 -13.60 2.37 12.68
C VAL A 209 -13.07 1.63 13.92
N ASN A 210 -13.33 2.17 15.12
CA ASN A 210 -12.93 1.56 16.38
C ASN A 210 -13.76 0.32 16.76
N MET A 211 -14.78 -0.03 15.97
CA MET A 211 -15.67 -1.18 16.17
C MET A 211 -15.42 -2.33 15.18
N PHE A 212 -14.43 -2.22 14.28
CA PHE A 212 -14.18 -3.23 13.23
C PHE A 212 -13.68 -4.59 13.77
N GLY A 213 -13.31 -4.67 15.05
CA GLY A 213 -12.95 -5.95 15.69
C GLY A 213 -11.72 -6.60 15.05
N LYS A 214 -11.77 -7.92 14.84
CA LYS A 214 -10.62 -8.70 14.31
C LYS A 214 -10.52 -8.68 12.78
N ASP A 215 -11.61 -8.42 12.08
CA ASP A 215 -11.68 -8.39 10.62
C ASP A 215 -11.57 -6.96 10.08
N VAL A 216 -10.41 -6.34 10.29
CA VAL A 216 -10.16 -4.97 9.82
C VAL A 216 -10.04 -4.91 8.29
N VAL A 217 -9.50 -5.96 7.66
CA VAL A 217 -9.27 -5.99 6.20
C VAL A 217 -10.56 -6.20 5.41
N GLY A 218 -11.51 -7.01 5.91
CA GLY A 218 -12.80 -7.20 5.24
C GLY A 218 -13.78 -6.03 5.38
N LYS A 219 -13.46 -5.03 6.22
CA LYS A 219 -14.30 -3.85 6.48
C LYS A 219 -13.86 -2.60 5.71
N VAL A 220 -12.72 -2.67 5.03
CA VAL A 220 -12.16 -1.64 4.14
C VAL A 220 -12.37 -2.10 2.71
#